data_AF-A0A084W9R5-F1
#
_entry.id   AF-A0A084W9R5-F1
#
_cell.length_a   1.000
_cell.length_b   1.000
_cell.length_c   1.000
_cell.angle_alpha   90.00
_cell.angle_beta   90.00
_cell.angle_gamma   90.00
#
_symmetry.space_group_name_H-M   'P 1'
#
loop_
_entity.id
_entity.type
_entity.pdbx_description
1 polymer ?
#
loop_
_entity_poly.entity_id
_entity_poly.type
_entity_poly.pdbx_seq_one_letter_code
_entity_poly.pdbx_strand_id
1 'polypeptide(L)'
;MDTESNEKLERWPQVSRGSIEKLKQWLATQPHLPQVQEHEIALFVHANYGDLEATQRTMENYYTLRTSYRECFADRDIFNKALQTALSIIITMCLDLWMRLEGNANGHIMLMDMHGMHLSHMTKLNMGAAKKHMFYVPEALPIRLKQIHFINVVPFMNQIMFLTKPFMRKDVQEMINMHVNLDTLHQAVPIESLPNEYGGNGGSFEELESKHICL
;
A
#
# COMPACT_ATOMS: atom_id res chain seq x y z
N MET A 1 -10.62 -28.44 5.16
CA MET A 1 -9.57 -27.49 4.76
C MET A 1 -9.75 -27.09 3.28
N ASP A 2 -11.00 -27.04 2.76
CA ASP A 2 -11.27 -27.06 1.30
C ASP A 2 -12.46 -26.21 0.84
N THR A 3 -13.02 -25.34 1.69
CA THR A 3 -14.19 -24.51 1.32
C THR A 3 -13.76 -23.22 0.61
N GLU A 4 -12.78 -22.50 1.16
CA GLU A 4 -12.36 -21.20 0.63
C GLU A 4 -11.61 -21.30 -0.72
N SER A 5 -10.82 -22.37 -0.91
CA SER A 5 -10.14 -22.65 -2.19
C SER A 5 -11.12 -23.04 -3.30
N ASN A 6 -12.26 -23.65 -2.95
CA ASN A 6 -13.31 -23.99 -3.92
C ASN A 6 -14.13 -22.76 -4.32
N GLU A 7 -14.46 -21.88 -3.37
CA GLU A 7 -15.19 -20.63 -3.63
C GLU A 7 -14.45 -19.72 -4.62
N LYS A 8 -13.11 -19.62 -4.52
CA LYS A 8 -12.29 -18.83 -5.46
C LYS A 8 -12.25 -19.45 -6.87
N LEU A 9 -12.34 -20.77 -7.00
CA LEU A 9 -12.39 -21.46 -8.29
C LEU A 9 -13.76 -21.31 -8.97
N GLU A 10 -14.85 -21.23 -8.20
CA GLU A 10 -16.21 -20.96 -8.73
C GLU A 10 -16.29 -19.60 -9.46
N ARG A 11 -15.43 -18.64 -9.10
CA ARG A 11 -15.36 -17.31 -9.74
C ARG A 11 -14.90 -17.36 -11.21
N TRP A 12 -14.21 -18.43 -11.64
CA TRP A 12 -13.64 -18.54 -12.99
C TRP A 12 -14.05 -19.84 -13.68
N PRO A 13 -15.13 -19.83 -14.49
CA PRO A 13 -15.70 -21.03 -15.11
C PRO A 13 -14.71 -21.87 -15.93
N GLN A 14 -13.70 -21.22 -16.52
CA GLN A 14 -12.67 -21.84 -17.35
C GLN A 14 -11.52 -22.47 -16.55
N VAL A 15 -11.45 -22.26 -15.23
CA VAL A 15 -10.39 -22.81 -14.37
C VAL A 15 -10.90 -24.08 -13.71
N SER A 16 -10.37 -25.22 -14.14
CA SER A 16 -10.69 -26.52 -13.52
C SER A 16 -9.56 -27.02 -12.62
N ARG A 17 -9.89 -27.78 -11.57
CA ARG A 17 -8.88 -28.49 -10.75
C ARG A 17 -7.97 -29.38 -11.60
N GLY A 18 -8.50 -29.98 -12.67
CA GLY A 18 -7.71 -30.80 -13.60
C GLY A 18 -6.68 -29.98 -14.39
N SER A 19 -7.01 -28.75 -14.77
CA SER A 19 -6.07 -27.82 -15.43
C SER A 19 -4.92 -27.44 -14.50
N ILE A 20 -5.23 -27.14 -13.24
CA ILE A 20 -4.23 -26.79 -12.21
C ILE A 20 -3.28 -27.95 -11.97
N GLU A 21 -3.81 -29.17 -11.81
CA GLU A 21 -2.98 -30.35 -11.53
C GLU A 21 -2.05 -30.69 -12.70
N LYS A 22 -2.52 -30.58 -13.94
CA LYS A 22 -1.66 -30.73 -15.14
C LYS A 22 -0.52 -29.73 -15.16
N LEU A 23 -0.78 -28.47 -14.79
CA LEU A 23 0.25 -27.43 -14.74
C LEU A 23 1.22 -27.61 -13.57
N LYS A 24 0.77 -28.10 -12.41
CA LYS A 24 1.66 -28.48 -11.31
C LYS A 24 2.63 -29.58 -11.71
N GLN A 25 2.14 -30.60 -12.41
CA GLN A 25 2.98 -31.68 -12.93
C GLN A 25 4.01 -31.15 -13.94
N TRP A 26 3.59 -30.26 -14.84
CA TRP A 26 4.51 -29.60 -15.77
C TRP A 26 5.55 -28.75 -15.03
N LEU A 27 5.16 -27.92 -14.05
CA LEU A 27 6.08 -27.10 -13.26
C LEU A 27 7.13 -27.93 -12.53
N ALA A 28 6.78 -29.11 -12.04
CA ALA A 28 7.73 -30.04 -11.42
C ALA A 28 8.83 -30.50 -12.39
N THR A 29 8.62 -30.40 -13.70
CA THR A 29 9.63 -30.69 -14.72
C THR A 29 10.53 -29.50 -15.07
N GLN A 30 10.25 -28.30 -14.56
CA GLN A 30 10.95 -27.05 -14.89
C GLN A 30 11.77 -26.54 -13.69
N PRO A 31 13.04 -26.98 -13.51
CA PRO A 31 13.82 -26.68 -12.30
C PRO A 31 14.26 -25.22 -12.17
N HIS A 32 14.21 -24.43 -13.25
CA HIS A 32 14.53 -23.00 -13.25
C HIS A 32 13.34 -22.12 -12.85
N LEU A 33 12.12 -22.66 -12.88
CA LEU A 33 10.93 -21.93 -12.42
C LEU A 33 10.79 -22.05 -10.90
N PRO A 34 10.29 -20.99 -10.23
CA PRO A 34 10.03 -21.04 -8.80
C PRO A 34 8.87 -21.99 -8.48
N GLN A 35 8.73 -22.35 -7.20
CA GLN A 35 7.53 -23.03 -6.72
C GLN A 35 6.34 -22.06 -6.79
N VAL A 36 5.31 -22.45 -7.54
CA VAL A 36 4.10 -21.64 -7.77
C VAL A 36 2.92 -22.20 -6.98
N GLN A 37 2.15 -21.34 -6.32
CA GLN A 37 0.97 -21.75 -5.54
C GLN A 37 -0.25 -21.99 -6.44
N GLU A 38 -1.20 -22.84 -6.00
CA GLU A 38 -2.36 -23.21 -6.84
C GLU A 38 -3.22 -22.01 -7.26
N HIS A 39 -3.38 -21.02 -6.37
CA HIS A 39 -4.13 -19.80 -6.69
C HIS A 39 -3.43 -18.95 -7.76
N GLU A 40 -2.09 -18.95 -7.81
CA GLU A 40 -1.34 -18.27 -8.88
C GLU A 40 -1.46 -19.02 -10.20
N ILE A 41 -1.40 -20.36 -10.18
CA ILE A 41 -1.65 -21.18 -11.36
C ILE A 41 -3.05 -20.90 -11.92
N ALA A 42 -4.06 -20.82 -11.05
CA ALA A 42 -5.43 -20.46 -11.43
C ALA A 42 -5.52 -19.08 -12.11
N LEU A 43 -4.77 -18.08 -11.63
CA LEU A 43 -4.69 -16.75 -12.27
C LEU A 43 -4.12 -16.83 -13.69
N PHE A 44 -3.05 -17.61 -13.90
CA PHE A 44 -2.48 -17.78 -15.24
C PHE A 44 -3.42 -18.54 -16.18
N VAL A 45 -4.09 -19.58 -15.71
CA VAL A 45 -5.10 -20.31 -16.50
C VAL A 45 -6.24 -19.38 -16.89
N HIS A 46 -6.74 -18.58 -15.95
CA HIS A 46 -7.79 -17.61 -16.20
C HIS A 46 -7.35 -16.57 -17.24
N ALA A 47 -6.16 -15.99 -17.10
CA ALA A 47 -5.59 -14.99 -18.01
C ALA A 47 -5.37 -15.51 -19.43
N ASN A 48 -5.20 -16.82 -19.59
CA ASN A 48 -5.04 -17.49 -20.88
C ASN A 48 -6.32 -18.24 -21.31
N TYR A 49 -7.48 -17.85 -20.77
CA TYR A 49 -8.79 -18.37 -21.19
C TYR A 49 -8.92 -19.91 -21.10
N GLY A 50 -8.20 -20.55 -20.18
CA GLY A 50 -8.20 -22.01 -20.01
C GLY A 50 -7.23 -22.77 -20.92
N ASP A 51 -6.53 -22.11 -21.84
CA ASP A 51 -5.54 -22.73 -22.73
C ASP A 51 -4.27 -23.07 -21.96
N LEU A 52 -3.96 -24.36 -21.85
CA LEU A 52 -2.83 -24.86 -21.06
C LEU A 52 -1.48 -24.56 -21.72
N GLU A 53 -1.36 -24.62 -23.05
CA GLU A 53 -0.08 -24.35 -23.72
C GLU A 53 0.23 -22.85 -23.67
N ALA A 54 -0.77 -22.01 -23.90
CA ALA A 54 -0.64 -20.56 -23.73
C ALA A 54 -0.30 -20.21 -22.27
N THR A 55 -0.92 -20.90 -21.30
CA THR A 55 -0.61 -20.75 -19.87
C THR A 55 0.85 -21.08 -19.57
N GLN A 56 1.35 -22.23 -20.02
CA GLN A 56 2.76 -22.63 -19.82
C GLN A 56 3.72 -21.56 -20.38
N ARG A 57 3.49 -21.11 -21.63
CA ARG A 57 4.29 -20.07 -22.26
C ARG A 57 4.25 -18.75 -21.48
N THR A 58 3.08 -18.37 -20.99
CA THR A 58 2.91 -17.15 -20.19
C THR A 58 3.64 -17.25 -18.86
N MET A 59 3.56 -18.39 -18.16
CA MET A 59 4.27 -18.62 -16.90
C MET A 59 5.80 -18.57 -17.09
N GLU A 60 6.29 -19.27 -18.11
CA GLU A 60 7.72 -19.28 -18.48
C GLU A 60 8.24 -17.86 -18.72
N ASN A 61 7.54 -17.10 -19.57
CA ASN A 61 7.89 -15.72 -19.89
C ASN A 61 7.78 -14.82 -18.65
N TYR A 62 6.73 -14.97 -17.84
CA TYR A 62 6.50 -14.14 -16.66
C TYR A 62 7.66 -14.23 -15.67
N TYR A 63 8.06 -15.44 -15.29
CA TYR A 63 9.15 -15.62 -14.33
C TYR A 63 10.52 -15.31 -14.94
N THR A 64 10.74 -15.64 -16.22
CA THR A 64 11.99 -15.31 -16.93
C THR A 64 12.19 -13.80 -17.05
N LEU A 65 11.18 -13.06 -17.52
CA LEU A 65 11.27 -11.61 -17.69
C LEU A 65 11.39 -10.90 -16.35
N ARG A 66 10.69 -11.35 -15.30
CA ARG A 66 10.84 -10.76 -13.96
C ARG A 66 12.21 -10.97 -13.35
N THR A 67 12.86 -12.09 -13.67
CA THR A 67 14.24 -12.36 -13.25
C THR A 67 15.23 -11.52 -14.06
N SER A 68 14.93 -11.27 -15.33
CA SER A 68 15.81 -10.54 -16.26
C SER A 68 15.72 -9.02 -16.10
N TYR A 69 14.52 -8.46 -15.90
CA TYR A 69 14.26 -7.02 -15.75
C TYR A 69 14.42 -6.59 -14.29
N ARG A 70 15.63 -6.77 -13.78
CA ARG A 70 15.93 -6.61 -12.36
C ARG A 70 15.66 -5.19 -11.86
N GLU A 71 15.88 -4.16 -12.68
CA GLU A 71 15.60 -2.76 -12.36
C GLU A 71 14.13 -2.51 -11.98
N CYS A 72 13.21 -3.30 -12.53
CA CYS A 72 11.78 -3.22 -12.23
C CYS A 72 11.37 -4.09 -11.03
N PHE A 73 12.00 -5.26 -10.86
CA PHE A 73 11.48 -6.31 -9.98
C PHE A 73 12.36 -6.67 -8.78
N ALA A 74 13.67 -6.48 -8.84
CA ALA A 74 14.63 -6.91 -7.80
C ALA A 74 15.50 -5.76 -7.28
N ASP A 75 16.11 -4.98 -8.17
CA ASP A 75 17.09 -3.93 -7.85
C ASP A 75 16.43 -2.55 -7.76
N ARG A 76 15.22 -2.50 -7.17
CA ARG A 76 14.47 -1.25 -6.99
C ARG A 76 15.15 -0.35 -5.97
N ASP A 77 15.85 0.66 -6.46
CA ASP A 77 16.30 1.78 -5.62
C ASP A 77 15.23 2.87 -5.57
N ILE A 78 14.28 2.74 -4.64
CA ILE A 78 13.23 3.74 -4.42
C ILE A 78 13.77 5.13 -4.04
N PHE A 79 15.07 5.26 -3.79
CA PHE A 79 15.74 6.50 -3.41
C PHE A 79 16.46 7.17 -4.58
N ASN A 80 16.50 6.52 -5.74
CA ASN A 80 17.00 7.17 -6.93
C ASN A 80 16.11 8.38 -7.29
N LYS A 81 16.70 9.40 -7.92
CA LYS A 81 16.03 10.69 -8.16
C LYS A 81 14.77 10.55 -9.02
N ALA A 82 14.78 9.65 -10.01
CA ALA A 82 13.65 9.44 -10.91
C ALA A 82 12.44 8.86 -10.18
N LEU A 83 12.65 7.80 -9.39
CA LEU A 83 11.60 7.17 -8.59
C LEU A 83 11.13 8.09 -7.46
N GLN A 84 12.01 8.82 -6.78
CA GLN A 84 11.61 9.83 -5.79
C GLN A 84 10.72 10.93 -6.40
N THR A 85 11.01 11.34 -7.64
CA THR A 85 10.19 12.30 -8.38
C THR A 85 8.85 11.68 -8.74
N ALA A 86 8.83 10.46 -9.26
CA ALA A 86 7.61 9.73 -9.58
C ALA A 86 6.72 9.52 -8.34
N LEU A 87 7.30 9.13 -7.20
CA LEU A 87 6.60 8.98 -5.93
C LEU A 87 5.99 10.31 -5.46
N SER A 88 6.73 11.41 -5.55
CA SER A 88 6.20 12.74 -5.19
C SER A 88 5.01 13.14 -6.08
N ILE A 89 5.09 12.84 -7.38
CA ILE A 89 4.01 13.08 -8.34
C ILE A 89 2.79 12.22 -7.98
N ILE A 90 2.98 10.91 -7.75
CA ILE A 90 1.91 9.98 -7.39
C ILE A 90 1.21 10.45 -6.10
N ILE A 91 1.97 10.79 -5.05
CA ILE A 91 1.40 11.29 -3.78
C ILE A 91 0.57 12.56 -4.03
N THR A 92 1.08 13.50 -4.83
CA THR A 92 0.35 14.74 -5.16
C THR A 92 -0.92 14.42 -5.95
N MET A 93 -0.84 13.51 -6.93
CA MET A 93 -1.99 13.08 -7.72
C MET A 93 -3.05 12.38 -6.86
N CYS A 94 -2.66 11.55 -5.90
CA CYS A 94 -3.58 10.90 -4.96
C CYS A 94 -4.31 11.95 -4.11
N LEU A 95 -3.60 12.96 -3.59
CA LEU A 95 -4.22 14.06 -2.85
C LEU A 95 -5.19 14.87 -3.73
N ASP A 96 -4.80 15.20 -4.96
CA ASP A 96 -5.65 15.90 -5.92
C ASP A 96 -6.91 15.09 -6.28
N LEU A 97 -6.76 13.79 -6.52
CA LEU A 97 -7.88 12.89 -6.81
C LEU A 97 -8.82 12.77 -5.60
N TRP A 98 -8.26 12.58 -4.40
CA TRP A 98 -9.03 12.54 -3.16
C TRP A 98 -9.88 13.79 -2.99
N MET A 99 -9.30 14.97 -3.16
CA MET A 99 -10.06 16.23 -3.10
C MET A 99 -11.13 16.35 -4.17
N ARG A 100 -10.88 15.82 -5.39
CA ARG A 100 -11.87 15.85 -6.47
C ARG A 100 -13.07 14.95 -6.18
N LEU A 101 -12.84 13.81 -5.55
CA LEU A 101 -13.87 12.83 -5.24
C LEU A 101 -14.67 13.21 -3.98
N GLU A 102 -13.97 13.54 -2.90
CA GLU A 102 -14.58 13.79 -1.59
C GLU A 102 -14.95 15.27 -1.37
N GLY A 103 -14.47 16.16 -2.24
CA GLY A 103 -14.63 17.60 -2.08
C GLY A 103 -13.87 18.13 -0.85
N ASN A 104 -14.33 19.28 -0.35
CA ASN A 104 -13.77 19.87 0.86
C ASN A 104 -14.55 19.37 2.08
N ALA A 105 -14.07 18.27 2.66
CA ALA A 105 -14.63 17.75 3.90
C ALA A 105 -14.65 18.84 5.00
N ASN A 106 -15.50 18.70 6.01
CA ASN A 106 -15.57 19.63 7.16
C ASN A 106 -14.26 19.73 7.98
N GLY A 107 -13.23 19.00 7.57
CA GLY A 107 -11.84 19.03 7.99
C GLY A 107 -11.25 17.63 7.97
N HIS A 108 -9.92 17.55 7.87
CA HIS A 108 -9.20 16.29 7.77
C HIS A 108 -8.46 15.99 9.07
N ILE A 109 -8.57 14.74 9.51
CA ILE A 109 -7.76 14.14 10.55
C ILE A 109 -6.83 13.16 9.84
N MET A 110 -5.51 13.36 9.96
CA MET A 110 -4.52 12.50 9.32
C MET A 110 -4.00 11.48 10.34
N LEU A 111 -4.12 10.19 10.04
CA LEU A 111 -3.58 9.11 10.87
C LEU A 111 -2.35 8.50 10.17
N MET A 112 -1.21 8.49 10.86
CA MET A 112 0.06 7.95 10.39
C MET A 112 0.50 6.78 11.26
N ASP A 113 0.50 5.58 10.69
CA ASP A 113 1.07 4.41 11.33
C ASP A 113 2.58 4.33 11.10
N MET A 114 3.35 4.25 12.19
CA MET A 114 4.80 4.11 12.14
C MET A 114 5.27 2.65 12.33
N HIS A 115 4.35 1.69 12.42
CA HIS A 115 4.69 0.27 12.48
C HIS A 115 5.57 -0.15 11.29
N GLY A 116 6.65 -0.88 11.55
CA GLY A 116 7.61 -1.30 10.52
C GLY A 116 8.59 -0.21 10.04
N MET A 117 8.56 1.00 10.61
CA MET A 117 9.57 2.01 10.29
C MET A 117 10.93 1.71 10.93
N HIS A 118 11.99 1.77 10.13
CA HIS A 118 13.37 1.60 10.58
C HIS A 118 14.19 2.88 10.38
N LEU A 119 15.30 3.02 11.13
CA LEU A 119 16.19 4.19 11.04
C LEU A 119 16.79 4.36 9.63
N SER A 120 16.94 3.27 8.87
CA SER A 120 17.38 3.29 7.47
C SER A 120 16.40 4.00 6.53
N HIS A 121 15.14 4.21 6.93
CA HIS A 121 14.19 5.03 6.19
C HIS A 121 14.48 6.53 6.39
N MET A 122 14.96 6.93 7.58
CA MET A 122 15.31 8.34 7.86
C MET A 122 16.51 8.81 7.04
N THR A 123 17.55 7.99 6.90
CA THR A 123 18.76 8.36 6.15
C THR A 123 18.49 8.61 4.67
N LYS A 124 17.31 8.22 4.20
CA LYS A 124 16.90 8.30 2.81
C LYS A 124 15.71 9.24 2.59
N LEU A 125 15.33 9.98 3.63
CA LEU A 125 14.28 10.99 3.57
C LEU A 125 14.77 12.19 2.76
N ASN A 126 14.07 12.50 1.67
CA ASN A 126 14.37 13.67 0.85
C ASN A 126 13.81 14.94 1.50
N MET A 127 14.64 15.65 2.28
CA MET A 127 14.25 16.87 2.99
C MET A 127 13.70 17.97 2.07
N GLY A 128 14.18 18.05 0.82
CA GLY A 128 13.69 19.02 -0.16
C GLY A 128 12.26 18.73 -0.61
N ALA A 129 11.95 17.46 -0.88
CA ALA A 129 10.60 17.02 -1.20
C ALA A 129 9.67 17.14 0.02
N ALA A 130 10.15 16.73 1.20
CA ALA A 130 9.39 16.81 2.44
C ALA A 130 9.01 18.27 2.78
N LYS A 131 9.95 19.21 2.63
CA LYS A 131 9.69 20.65 2.81
C LYS A 131 8.61 21.17 1.87
N LYS A 132 8.61 20.74 0.60
CA LYS A 132 7.58 21.14 -0.37
C LYS A 132 6.20 20.64 0.05
N HIS A 133 6.09 19.38 0.48
CA HIS A 133 4.81 18.81 0.93
C HIS A 133 4.32 19.44 2.24
N MET A 134 5.21 19.69 3.21
CA MET A 134 4.88 20.40 4.46
C MET A 134 4.33 21.81 4.23
N PHE A 135 4.73 22.45 3.14
CA PHE A 135 4.17 23.75 2.74
C PHE A 135 2.87 23.57 1.95
N TYR A 136 2.87 22.71 0.93
CA TYR A 136 1.74 22.54 0.01
C TYR A 136 0.45 22.11 0.72
N VAL A 137 0.51 21.11 1.61
CA VAL A 137 -0.66 20.51 2.26
C VAL A 137 -1.45 21.52 3.12
N PRO A 138 -0.85 22.31 4.02
CA PRO A 138 -1.61 23.29 4.80
C PRO A 138 -1.86 24.63 4.09
N GLU A 139 -1.02 25.06 3.13
CA GLU A 139 -1.09 26.42 2.56
C GLU A 139 -1.77 26.52 1.19
N ALA A 140 -1.64 25.47 0.37
CA ALA A 140 -2.02 25.53 -1.04
C ALA A 140 -3.08 24.50 -1.41
N LEU A 141 -3.09 23.35 -0.72
CA LEU A 141 -4.13 22.36 -0.86
C LEU A 141 -5.39 22.90 -0.15
N PRO A 142 -6.56 22.98 -0.82
CA PRO A 142 -7.80 23.52 -0.26
C PRO A 142 -8.46 22.58 0.75
N ILE A 143 -7.66 22.02 1.66
CA ILE A 143 -8.09 21.16 2.76
C ILE A 143 -8.02 21.94 4.08
N ARG A 144 -8.91 21.61 5.01
CA ARG A 144 -8.82 22.09 6.39
C ARG A 144 -8.22 21.00 7.27
N LEU A 145 -6.90 21.01 7.46
CA LEU A 145 -6.24 20.10 8.39
C LEU A 145 -6.65 20.44 9.84
N LYS A 146 -7.13 19.44 10.59
CA LYS A 146 -7.55 19.59 11.99
C LYS A 146 -6.55 18.98 12.97
N GLN A 147 -6.12 17.74 12.70
CA GLN A 147 -5.24 16.99 13.59
C GLN A 147 -4.36 16.03 12.78
N ILE A 148 -3.18 15.72 13.32
CA ILE A 148 -2.27 14.69 12.82
C ILE A 148 -1.99 13.73 13.98
N HIS A 149 -2.31 12.45 13.81
CA HIS A 149 -2.14 11.40 14.81
C HIS A 149 -1.06 10.42 14.35
N PHE A 150 -0.02 10.24 15.16
CA PHE A 150 0.96 9.18 14.96
C PHE A 150 0.64 8.02 15.91
N ILE A 151 0.51 6.81 15.36
CA ILE A 151 0.33 5.57 16.13
C ILE A 151 1.53 4.65 15.94
N ASN A 152 1.72 3.70 16.86
CA ASN A 152 2.87 2.79 16.87
C ASN A 152 4.21 3.52 16.75
N VAL A 153 4.32 4.66 17.45
CA VAL A 153 5.43 5.60 17.33
C VAL A 153 6.76 4.91 17.63
N VAL A 154 7.72 5.07 16.72
CA VAL A 154 9.07 4.50 16.84
C VAL A 154 9.98 5.33 17.76
N PRO A 155 10.99 4.73 18.42
CA PRO A 155 11.87 5.43 19.37
C PRO A 155 12.61 6.65 18.79
N PHE A 156 12.80 6.70 17.47
CA PHE A 156 13.50 7.79 16.78
C PHE A 156 12.59 8.92 16.28
N MET A 157 11.31 8.96 16.69
CA MET A 157 10.37 10.01 16.28
C MET A 157 10.83 11.41 16.72
N ASN A 158 11.47 11.53 17.88
CA ASN A 158 12.01 12.81 18.36
C ASN A 158 13.05 13.39 17.39
N GLN A 159 13.86 12.55 16.76
CA GLN A 159 14.86 12.93 15.77
C GLN A 159 14.17 13.37 14.48
N ILE A 160 13.10 12.69 14.05
CA ILE A 160 12.29 13.13 12.91
C ILE A 160 11.71 14.52 13.18
N MET A 161 11.07 14.71 14.34
CA MET A 161 10.52 16.01 14.72
C MET A 161 11.59 17.09 14.77
N PHE A 162 12.78 16.80 15.31
CA PHE A 162 13.89 17.77 15.32
C PHE A 162 14.31 18.19 13.91
N LEU A 163 14.36 17.25 12.95
CA LEU A 163 14.73 17.52 11.56
C LEU A 163 13.65 18.28 10.79
N THR A 164 12.37 18.02 11.05
CA THR A 164 11.25 18.60 10.31
C THR A 164 10.73 19.90 10.92
N LYS A 165 10.88 20.11 12.24
CA LYS A 165 10.41 21.27 12.99
C LYS A 165 10.79 22.63 12.39
N PRO A 166 12.00 22.87 11.84
CA PRO A 166 12.34 24.16 11.22
C PRO A 166 11.46 24.54 10.02
N PHE A 167 10.82 23.55 9.39
CA PHE A 167 9.95 23.75 8.23
C PHE A 167 8.46 23.70 8.59
N MET A 168 8.15 23.33 9.83
CA MET A 168 6.78 23.12 10.28
C MET A 168 6.25 24.38 10.97
N ARG A 169 5.09 24.87 10.54
CA ARG A 169 4.42 26.00 11.20
C ARG A 169 4.00 25.62 12.62
N LYS A 170 3.85 26.61 13.50
CA LYS A 170 3.49 26.39 14.91
C LYS A 170 2.12 25.76 15.08
N ASP A 171 1.14 26.22 14.31
CA ASP A 171 -0.22 25.66 14.31
C ASP A 171 -0.22 24.19 13.87
N VAL A 172 0.57 23.83 12.85
CA VAL A 172 0.74 22.41 12.45
C VAL A 172 1.42 21.60 13.55
N GLN A 173 2.41 22.16 14.26
CA GLN A 173 3.04 21.47 15.40
C GLN A 173 2.04 21.21 16.52
N GLU A 174 1.12 22.15 16.79
CA GLU A 174 0.07 22.02 17.80
C GLU A 174 -1.02 21.01 17.42
N MET A 175 -1.17 20.71 16.12
CA MET A 175 -2.08 19.67 15.62
C MET A 175 -1.53 18.25 15.76
N ILE A 176 -0.23 18.08 16.06
CA ILE A 176 0.41 16.76 16.15
C ILE A 176 0.13 16.11 17.50
N ASN A 177 -0.42 14.90 17.44
CA ASN A 177 -0.71 14.04 18.57
C ASN A 177 0.02 12.70 18.36
N MET A 178 0.67 12.21 19.41
CA MET A 178 1.43 10.95 19.38
C MET A 178 0.81 9.97 20.35
N HIS A 179 0.50 8.78 19.86
CA HIS A 179 -0.22 7.76 20.60
C HIS A 179 0.66 6.53 20.78
N VAL A 180 0.97 6.24 22.05
CA VAL A 180 1.61 4.97 22.45
C VAL A 180 0.57 3.86 22.60
N ASN A 181 -0.62 4.22 23.09
CA ASN A 181 -1.75 3.30 23.30
C ASN A 181 -2.96 3.78 22.50
N LEU A 182 -3.74 2.84 21.95
CA LEU A 182 -4.95 3.13 21.18
C LEU A 182 -6.02 3.86 21.99
N ASP A 183 -6.05 3.71 23.32
CA ASP A 183 -7.01 4.41 24.18
C ASP A 183 -6.95 5.94 24.04
N THR A 184 -5.74 6.49 23.83
CA THR A 184 -5.57 7.93 23.63
C THR A 184 -5.94 8.37 22.22
N LEU A 185 -5.89 7.46 21.24
CA LEU A 185 -6.38 7.70 19.89
C LEU A 185 -7.92 7.74 19.89
N HIS A 186 -8.57 6.82 20.60
CA HIS A 186 -10.04 6.74 20.70
C HIS A 186 -10.68 7.98 21.35
N GLN A 187 -9.91 8.74 22.14
CA GLN A 187 -10.36 10.02 22.69
C GLN A 187 -10.36 11.15 21.65
N ALA A 188 -9.53 11.04 20.62
CA ALA A 188 -9.38 12.07 19.59
C ALA A 188 -10.13 11.74 18.29
N VAL A 189 -10.26 10.45 17.97
CA VAL A 189 -10.86 9.96 16.73
C VAL A 189 -12.01 9.01 17.07
N PRO A 190 -13.22 9.20 16.49
CA PRO A 190 -14.36 8.31 16.73
C PRO A 190 -14.05 6.86 16.31
N ILE A 191 -14.42 5.90 17.15
CA ILE A 191 -14.14 4.46 16.96
C ILE A 191 -14.79 3.94 15.67
N GLU A 192 -15.97 4.46 15.33
CA GLU A 192 -16.71 4.18 14.10
C GLU A 192 -16.03 4.64 12.82
N SER A 193 -15.05 5.53 12.93
CA SER A 193 -14.24 5.98 11.79
C SER A 193 -12.92 5.24 11.64
N LEU A 194 -12.54 4.42 12.64
CA LEU A 194 -11.29 3.69 12.63
C LEU A 194 -11.46 2.28 12.03
N PRO A 195 -10.47 1.78 11.27
CA PRO A 195 -10.41 0.39 10.86
C PRO A 195 -10.37 -0.57 12.06
N ASN A 196 -10.83 -1.81 11.85
CA ASN A 196 -10.81 -2.87 12.86
C ASN A 196 -9.40 -3.14 13.39
N GLU A 197 -8.40 -3.06 12.52
CA GLU A 197 -6.97 -3.27 12.81
C GLU A 197 -6.40 -2.21 13.77
N TYR A 198 -7.05 -1.06 13.88
CA TYR A 198 -6.69 0.00 14.84
C TYR A 198 -7.68 0.08 16.01
N GLY A 199 -8.43 -0.99 16.30
CA GLY A 199 -9.36 -1.05 17.42
C GLY A 199 -10.69 -0.35 17.18
N GLY A 200 -10.97 0.03 15.94
CA GLY A 200 -12.24 0.62 15.51
C GLY A 200 -13.31 -0.41 15.13
N ASN A 201 -14.43 0.09 14.63
CA ASN A 201 -15.50 -0.72 14.03
C ASN A 201 -16.00 -0.15 12.69
N GLY A 202 -15.17 0.63 12.00
CA GLY A 202 -15.45 1.19 10.67
C GLY A 202 -15.36 0.18 9.51
N GLY A 203 -14.93 -1.05 9.80
CA GLY A 203 -14.66 -2.11 8.82
C GLY A 203 -13.18 -2.50 8.77
N SER A 204 -12.88 -3.62 8.12
CA SER A 204 -11.48 -4.02 7.88
C SER A 204 -10.81 -3.11 6.84
N PHE A 205 -9.48 -3.14 6.75
CA PHE A 205 -8.80 -2.45 5.66
C PHE A 205 -9.27 -2.89 4.28
N GLU A 206 -9.50 -4.19 4.09
CA GLU A 206 -9.97 -4.75 2.83
C GLU A 206 -11.37 -4.20 2.45
N GLU A 207 -12.27 -4.08 3.43
CA GLU A 207 -13.60 -3.49 3.24
C GLU A 207 -13.54 -1.99 2.94
N LEU A 208 -12.63 -1.26 3.59
CA LEU A 208 -12.45 0.17 3.35
C LEU A 208 -11.79 0.44 2.00
N GLU A 209 -10.77 -0.35 1.65
CA GLU A 209 -10.07 -0.29 0.38
C GLU A 209 -11.03 -0.55 -0.79
N SER A 210 -11.82 -1.63 -0.72
CA SER A 210 -12.80 -1.96 -1.76
C SER A 210 -13.87 -0.88 -1.96
N LYS A 211 -14.27 -0.16 -0.91
CA LYS A 211 -15.19 0.98 -1.03
C LYS A 211 -14.59 2.20 -1.74
N HIS A 212 -13.28 2.42 -1.62
CA HIS A 212 -12.60 3.62 -2.15
C HIS A 212 -11.84 3.38 -3.46
N ILE A 213 -11.47 2.13 -3.76
CA ILE A 213 -10.72 1.74 -4.98
C ILE A 213 -11.65 1.24 -6.10
N CYS A 214 -12.97 1.30 -5.95
CA CYS A 214 -13.91 1.04 -7.05
C CYS A 214 -13.84 2.15 -8.13
N LEU A 215 -12.89 1.99 -9.06
CA LEU A 215 -12.94 2.48 -10.44
C LEU A 215 -13.30 1.33 -11.39
#